data_AF-B4D2E6-F1
#
_entry.id   AF-B4D2E6-F1
#
_cell.length_a   1.000
_cell.length_b   1.000
_cell.length_c   1.000
_cell.angle_alpha   90.00
_cell.angle_beta   90.00
_cell.angle_gamma   90.00
#
_symmetry.space_group_name_H-M   'P 1'
#
loop_
_entity.id
_entity.type
_entity.pdbx_description
1 polymer ?
#
loop_
_entity_poly.entity_id
_entity_poly.type
_entity_poly.pdbx_seq_one_letter_code
_entity_poly.pdbx_strand_id
1 'polypeptide(L)'
;MTKLFNFHLIESWDGAVTHVMANGTIKFKPGHDASRRLDLHKQFSWDASHYRCLHTCFVPRSSLDQGSGLARPNVSENRRKGVTTLLRKALNRLLGKPNVSDWKMEKYARGPLVTVDVSTFFPKGTGA
;
A
#
# COMPACT_ATOMS: atom_id res chain seq x y z
N MET A 1 -0.29 -6.09 1.54
CA MET A 1 0.96 -6.64 0.96
C MET A 1 1.77 -7.25 2.09
N THR A 2 1.94 -8.56 2.05
CA THR A 2 2.81 -9.27 3.00
C THR A 2 4.25 -9.22 2.47
N LYS A 3 5.21 -8.93 3.34
CA LYS A 3 6.64 -8.97 3.01
C LYS A 3 7.29 -9.97 3.96
N LEU A 4 8.02 -10.93 3.40
CA LEU A 4 8.84 -11.84 4.16
C LEU A 4 10.29 -11.36 4.07
N PHE A 5 10.92 -11.17 5.23
CA PHE A 5 12.28 -10.70 5.33
C PHE A 5 13.19 -11.85 5.73
N ASN A 6 14.29 -12.02 4.99
CA ASN A 6 15.38 -12.88 5.41
C ASN A 6 16.46 -12.03 6.08
N PHE A 7 16.30 -11.79 7.39
CA PHE A 7 17.24 -10.97 8.16
C PHE A 7 18.64 -11.57 8.24
N HIS A 8 18.80 -12.88 8.02
CA HIS A 8 20.10 -13.54 8.03
C HIS A 8 21.03 -13.02 6.92
N LEU A 9 20.48 -12.50 5.81
CA LEU A 9 21.25 -11.97 4.68
C LEU A 9 21.64 -10.49 4.83
N ILE A 10 21.15 -9.84 5.89
CA ILE A 10 21.41 -8.43 6.17
C ILE A 10 22.67 -8.34 7.04
N GLU A 11 23.60 -7.49 6.65
CA GLU A 11 24.78 -7.14 7.44
C GLU A 11 24.46 -6.02 8.42
N SER A 12 23.80 -4.97 7.95
CA SER A 12 23.30 -3.88 8.79
C SER A 12 22.13 -3.15 8.14
N TRP A 13 21.36 -2.44 8.96
CA TRP A 13 20.23 -1.63 8.50
C TRP A 13 20.16 -0.36 9.36
N ASP A 14 20.37 0.81 8.73
CA ASP A 14 20.43 2.11 9.42
C ASP A 14 19.05 2.79 9.60
N GLY A 15 17.98 2.04 9.38
CA GLY A 15 16.62 2.55 9.51
C GLY A 15 16.31 2.89 10.96
N ALA A 16 15.71 4.07 11.18
CA ALA A 16 15.15 4.40 12.47
C ALA A 16 14.18 3.29 12.91
N VAL A 17 14.36 2.78 14.13
CA VAL A 17 13.45 1.80 14.73
C VAL A 17 12.11 2.48 14.94
N THR A 18 11.21 2.27 14.00
CA THR A 18 9.83 2.76 14.04
C THR A 18 8.89 1.58 13.86
N HIS A 19 7.59 1.83 14.00
CA HIS A 19 6.55 0.84 13.70
C HIS A 19 6.51 0.40 12.22
N VAL A 20 7.30 1.03 11.34
CA VAL A 20 7.38 0.66 9.92
C VAL A 20 8.80 0.24 9.55
N MET A 21 8.97 -1.03 9.20
CA MET A 21 10.19 -1.57 8.57
C MET A 21 10.27 -1.15 7.09
N ALA A 22 10.39 0.15 6.83
CA ALA A 22 10.47 0.71 5.47
C ALA A 22 11.46 1.87 5.31
N ASN A 23 12.12 2.29 6.40
CA ASN A 23 13.04 3.42 6.38
C ASN A 23 14.50 2.95 6.45
N GLY A 24 15.42 3.78 5.99
CA GLY A 24 16.85 3.49 5.96
C GLY A 24 17.30 2.64 4.76
N THR A 25 18.60 2.40 4.73
CA THR A 25 19.34 1.64 3.75
C THR A 25 19.72 0.29 4.35
N ILE A 26 19.34 -0.78 3.67
CA ILE A 26 19.75 -2.14 4.03
C ILE A 26 21.11 -2.40 3.38
N LYS A 27 22.12 -2.72 4.19
CA LYS A 27 23.39 -3.28 3.72
C LYS A 27 23.32 -4.80 3.82
N PHE A 28 23.51 -5.46 2.69
CA PHE A 28 23.47 -6.91 2.58
C PHE A 28 24.87 -7.50 2.72
N LYS A 29 24.95 -8.74 3.21
CA LYS A 29 26.21 -9.51 3.24
C LYS A 29 26.77 -9.68 1.81
N PRO A 30 28.10 -9.88 1.64
CA PRO A 30 28.71 -10.07 0.33
C PRO A 30 27.99 -11.13 -0.53
N GLY A 31 27.77 -10.83 -1.82
CA GLY A 31 27.03 -11.70 -2.74
C GLY A 31 25.50 -11.61 -2.65
N HIS A 32 24.96 -10.74 -1.80
CA HIS A 32 23.53 -10.46 -1.69
C HIS A 32 23.24 -8.98 -1.95
N ASP A 33 22.09 -8.71 -2.56
CA ASP A 33 21.62 -7.35 -2.82
C ASP A 33 20.10 -7.33 -3.09
N ALA A 34 19.55 -6.13 -3.24
CA ALA A 34 18.12 -5.90 -3.41
C ALA A 34 17.54 -6.38 -4.75
N SER A 35 18.36 -6.62 -5.78
CA SER A 35 17.91 -7.14 -7.08
C SER A 35 17.37 -8.57 -6.99
N ARG A 36 17.78 -9.32 -5.95
CA ARG A 36 17.37 -10.71 -5.70
C ARG A 36 15.97 -10.83 -5.05
N ARG A 37 15.22 -9.72 -4.95
CA ARG A 37 13.87 -9.71 -4.37
C ARG A 37 12.90 -10.50 -5.25
N LEU A 38 12.18 -11.44 -4.64
CA LEU A 38 11.15 -12.22 -5.31
C LEU A 38 9.79 -11.50 -5.24
N ASP A 39 9.41 -10.87 -6.35
CA ASP A 39 8.12 -10.17 -6.50
C ASP A 39 6.99 -11.12 -6.93
N LEU A 40 6.50 -11.97 -6.00
CA LEU A 40 5.45 -12.97 -6.30
C LEU A 40 4.19 -12.37 -6.95
N HIS A 41 3.82 -11.13 -6.60
CA HIS A 41 2.67 -10.43 -7.16
C HIS A 41 2.76 -10.17 -8.67
N LYS A 42 3.95 -10.29 -9.27
CA LYS A 42 4.17 -10.16 -10.72
C LYS A 42 4.13 -11.51 -11.45
N GLN A 43 4.23 -12.61 -10.70
CA GLN A 43 4.41 -13.96 -11.25
C GLN A 43 3.12 -14.79 -11.18
N PHE A 44 2.26 -14.52 -10.20
CA PHE A 44 1.05 -15.29 -9.96
C PHE A 44 -0.20 -14.45 -10.18
N SER A 45 -1.23 -15.07 -10.77
CA SER A 45 -2.58 -14.51 -10.81
C SER A 45 -3.21 -14.53 -9.41
N TRP A 46 -4.37 -13.88 -9.27
CA TRP A 46 -5.16 -13.93 -8.04
C TRP A 46 -5.42 -15.37 -7.58
N ASP A 47 -5.92 -16.23 -8.47
CA ASP A 47 -6.30 -17.60 -8.14
C ASP A 47 -5.09 -18.51 -7.86
N ALA A 48 -3.93 -18.24 -8.46
CA ALA A 48 -2.71 -19.00 -8.21
C ALA A 48 -1.93 -18.51 -6.96
N SER A 49 -2.28 -17.35 -6.41
CA SER A 49 -1.56 -16.76 -5.28
C SER A 49 -1.82 -17.48 -3.96
N HIS A 50 -0.77 -17.99 -3.31
CA HIS A 50 -0.87 -18.63 -1.99
C HIS A 50 -1.21 -17.65 -0.85
N TYR A 51 -0.77 -16.39 -0.96
CA TYR A 51 -1.00 -15.34 0.04
C TYR A 51 -1.81 -14.20 -0.58
N ARG A 52 -3.13 -14.37 -0.65
CA ARG A 52 -4.05 -13.33 -1.11
C ARG A 52 -4.28 -12.30 0.00
N CYS A 53 -4.44 -11.03 -0.38
CA CYS A 53 -4.68 -9.93 0.55
C CYS A 53 -5.63 -8.93 -0.09
N LEU A 54 -6.72 -8.59 0.61
CA LEU A 54 -7.61 -7.52 0.22
C LEU A 54 -7.08 -6.18 0.72
N HIS A 55 -6.92 -5.22 -0.18
CA HIS A 55 -6.51 -3.88 0.18
C HIS A 55 -7.72 -2.93 0.15
N THR A 56 -8.28 -2.65 1.33
CA THR A 56 -9.57 -1.95 1.49
C THR A 56 -9.47 -0.42 1.39
N CYS A 57 -8.41 0.13 0.79
CA CYS A 57 -8.21 1.59 0.77
C CYS A 57 -9.23 2.36 -0.07
N PHE A 58 -9.95 1.66 -0.95
CA PHE A 58 -11.03 2.18 -1.79
C PHE A 58 -12.43 1.92 -1.23
N VAL A 59 -12.52 1.16 -0.13
CA VAL A 59 -13.80 0.80 0.50
C VAL A 59 -14.09 1.81 1.62
N PRO A 60 -15.36 2.20 1.82
CA PRO A 60 -15.78 2.95 3.00
C PRO A 60 -15.37 2.24 4.29
N ARG A 61 -14.97 3.00 5.32
CA ARG A 61 -14.64 2.42 6.65
C ARG A 61 -15.88 2.12 7.48
N SER A 62 -16.99 2.77 7.17
CA SER A 62 -18.25 2.63 7.89
C SER A 62 -19.39 3.14 7.01
N SER A 63 -20.63 2.90 7.44
CA SER A 63 -21.82 3.47 6.83
C SER A 63 -21.87 5.01 6.88
N LEU A 64 -21.11 5.63 7.79
CA LEU A 64 -21.00 7.09 7.91
C LEU A 64 -19.91 7.67 6.99
N ASP A 65 -19.01 6.82 6.49
CA ASP A 65 -18.02 7.21 5.50
C ASP A 65 -18.70 7.25 4.12
N GLN A 66 -19.16 8.44 3.74
CA GLN A 66 -19.81 8.72 2.45
C GLN A 66 -18.92 8.42 1.23
N GLY A 67 -17.68 7.96 1.45
CA GLY A 67 -16.87 7.18 0.50
C GLY A 67 -16.92 7.66 -0.93
N SER A 68 -15.97 8.50 -1.35
CA SER A 68 -15.88 8.96 -2.75
C SER A 68 -15.49 7.86 -3.76
N GLY A 69 -15.30 6.61 -3.32
CA GLY A 69 -14.71 5.53 -4.11
C GLY A 69 -13.21 5.71 -4.42
N LEU A 70 -12.60 6.82 -3.97
CA LEU A 70 -11.22 7.17 -4.28
C LEU A 70 -10.28 6.87 -3.10
N ALA A 71 -9.02 6.57 -3.43
CA ALA A 71 -8.01 6.26 -2.42
C ALA A 71 -7.73 7.46 -1.52
N ARG A 72 -8.01 7.33 -0.22
CA ARG A 72 -7.69 8.36 0.77
C ARG A 72 -6.16 8.55 0.92
N PRO A 73 -5.64 9.78 1.10
CA PRO A 73 -4.25 10.04 1.43
C PRO A 73 -3.78 9.32 2.71
N ASN A 74 -2.55 8.83 2.69
CA ASN A 74 -1.83 8.38 3.87
C ASN A 74 -1.37 9.57 4.72
N VAL A 75 -1.13 9.32 6.01
CA VAL A 75 -0.59 10.34 6.94
C VAL A 75 0.73 10.92 6.44
N SER A 76 1.60 10.09 5.84
CA SER A 76 2.88 10.53 5.26
C SER A 76 2.71 11.45 4.05
N GLU A 77 1.68 11.25 3.22
CA GLU A 77 1.34 12.13 2.09
C GLU A 77 0.81 13.48 2.59
N ASN A 78 0.13 13.48 3.74
CA ASN A 78 -0.30 14.71 4.40
C ASN A 78 0.85 15.47 5.06
N ARG A 79 1.85 14.77 5.58
CA ARG A 79 3.02 15.34 6.28
C ARG A 79 4.11 15.90 5.36
N ARG A 80 4.01 15.77 4.04
CA ARG A 80 4.95 16.44 3.11
C ARG A 80 4.82 17.96 3.28
N LYS A 81 5.84 18.56 3.91
CA LYS A 81 5.94 20.01 4.11
C LYS A 81 6.76 20.61 2.97
N GLY A 82 6.13 21.45 2.17
CA GLY A 82 6.78 22.19 1.08
C GLY A 82 5.83 23.22 0.49
N VAL A 83 6.35 24.40 0.15
CA VAL A 83 5.56 25.53 -0.36
C VAL A 83 4.78 25.14 -1.62
N THR A 84 5.41 24.38 -2.52
CA THR A 84 4.78 23.82 -3.73
C THR A 84 3.63 22.86 -3.42
N THR A 85 3.76 22.05 -2.37
CA THR A 85 2.72 21.10 -1.94
C THR A 85 1.53 21.84 -1.32
N LEU A 86 1.78 22.92 -0.58
CA LEU A 86 0.74 23.78 0.00
C LEU A 86 -0.03 24.51 -1.10
N LEU A 87 0.66 25.15 -2.05
CA LEU A 87 0.03 25.82 -3.19
C LEU A 87 -0.82 24.85 -4.02
N ARG A 88 -0.29 23.66 -4.32
CA ARG A 88 -1.03 22.61 -5.04
C ARG A 88 -2.29 22.17 -4.29
N LYS A 89 -2.21 22.00 -2.97
CA LYS A 89 -3.38 21.64 -2.14
C LYS A 89 -4.42 22.76 -2.14
N ALA A 90 -4.00 24.01 -2.03
CA ALA A 90 -4.90 25.17 -2.08
C ALA A 90 -5.61 25.27 -3.44
N LEU A 91 -4.86 25.13 -4.55
CA LEU A 91 -5.41 25.14 -5.90
C LEU A 91 -6.38 23.98 -6.13
N ASN A 92 -6.02 22.76 -5.72
CA ASN A 92 -6.90 21.60 -5.83
C ASN A 92 -8.21 21.80 -5.04
N ARG A 93 -8.14 22.43 -3.86
CA ARG A 93 -9.33 22.77 -3.08
C ARG A 93 -10.21 23.80 -3.78
N LEU A 94 -9.62 24.83 -4.37
CA LEU A 94 -10.32 25.85 -5.16
C LEU A 94 -11.01 25.24 -6.39
N LEU A 95 -10.35 24.29 -7.06
CA LEU A 95 -10.89 23.59 -8.24
C LEU A 95 -11.85 22.44 -7.88
N GLY A 96 -12.20 22.26 -6.61
CA GLY A 96 -13.07 21.16 -6.16
C GLY A 96 -12.51 19.76 -6.43
N LYS A 97 -11.19 19.63 -6.67
CA LYS A 97 -10.58 18.33 -6.96
C LYS A 97 -10.59 17.46 -5.70
N PRO A 98 -10.99 16.18 -5.81
CA PRO A 98 -10.99 15.28 -4.67
C PRO A 98 -9.55 15.09 -4.15
N ASN A 99 -9.41 15.05 -2.83
CA ASN A 99 -8.13 14.80 -2.19
C ASN A 99 -7.82 13.30 -2.20
N VAL A 100 -7.14 12.84 -3.25
CA VAL A 100 -6.83 11.43 -3.51
C VAL A 100 -5.34 11.16 -3.32
N SER A 101 -4.98 9.96 -2.89
CA SER A 101 -3.62 9.47 -2.87
C SER A 101 -3.17 9.07 -4.28
N ASP A 102 -2.36 9.91 -4.91
CA ASP A 102 -1.70 9.62 -6.19
C ASP A 102 -0.94 8.28 -6.13
N TRP A 103 -0.23 8.04 -5.02
CA TRP A 103 0.56 6.82 -4.85
C TRP A 103 -0.31 5.55 -4.82
N LYS A 104 -1.45 5.59 -4.12
CA LYS A 104 -2.38 4.44 -4.09
C LYS A 104 -3.04 4.22 -5.43
N MET A 105 -3.42 5.28 -6.13
CA MET A 105 -3.93 5.15 -7.50
C MET A 105 -2.87 4.50 -8.40
N GLU A 106 -1.64 5.01 -8.36
CA GLU A 106 -0.54 4.49 -9.18
C GLU A 106 -0.20 3.04 -8.84
N LYS A 107 -0.23 2.62 -7.56
CA LYS A 107 0.21 1.28 -7.14
C LYS A 107 -0.91 0.24 -7.07
N TYR A 108 -2.11 0.65 -6.69
CA TYR A 108 -3.21 -0.27 -6.37
C TYR A 108 -4.36 -0.26 -7.38
N ALA A 109 -4.45 0.75 -8.25
CA ALA A 109 -5.41 0.77 -9.37
C ALA A 109 -4.71 0.46 -10.70
N ARG A 110 -3.80 -0.52 -10.70
CA ARG A 110 -3.04 -0.95 -11.89
C ARG A 110 -3.78 -2.04 -12.64
N GLY A 111 -3.78 -1.95 -13.97
CA GLY A 111 -4.36 -2.95 -14.84
C GLY A 111 -5.87 -2.79 -15.04
N PRO A 112 -6.50 -3.73 -15.75
CA PRO A 112 -7.94 -3.70 -15.98
C PRO A 112 -8.74 -3.90 -14.69
N LEU A 113 -9.95 -3.35 -14.65
CA LEU A 113 -10.91 -3.65 -13.60
C LEU A 113 -11.33 -5.12 -13.71
N VAL A 114 -11.30 -5.84 -12.58
CA VAL A 114 -11.67 -7.25 -12.50
C VAL A 114 -12.64 -7.51 -11.36
N THR A 115 -13.45 -8.54 -11.51
CA THR A 115 -14.30 -9.09 -10.44
C THR A 115 -13.76 -10.45 -10.06
N VAL A 116 -13.48 -10.66 -8.77
CA VAL A 116 -12.96 -11.92 -8.23
C VAL A 116 -13.80 -12.34 -7.03
N ASP A 117 -13.94 -13.65 -6.82
CA ASP A 117 -14.55 -14.14 -5.59
C ASP A 117 -13.60 -13.90 -4.40
N VAL A 118 -14.16 -13.33 -3.35
CA VAL A 118 -13.46 -13.00 -2.10
C VAL A 118 -14.16 -13.62 -0.90
N SER A 119 -15.12 -14.52 -1.11
CA SER A 119 -15.91 -15.18 -0.07
C SER A 119 -15.05 -15.81 1.03
N THR A 120 -13.85 -16.31 0.69
CA THR A 120 -12.90 -16.91 1.64
C THR A 120 -12.40 -15.93 2.72
N PHE A 121 -12.44 -14.62 2.47
CA PHE A 121 -12.07 -13.60 3.46
C PHE A 121 -13.22 -13.24 4.42
N PHE A 122 -14.44 -13.64 4.08
CA PHE A 122 -15.65 -13.36 4.85
C PHE A 122 -16.36 -14.68 5.16
N PRO A 123 -15.70 -15.62 5.89
CA PRO A 123 -16.34 -16.84 6.29
C PRO A 123 -17.61 -16.48 7.08
N LYS A 124 -18.72 -17.15 6.77
CA LYS A 124 -19.96 -16.97 7.51
C LYS A 124 -19.64 -17.21 8.98
N GLY A 125 -19.73 -16.16 9.79
CA GLY A 125 -19.61 -16.31 11.23
C GLY A 125 -20.67 -17.31 11.67
N THR A 126 -20.27 -18.32 12.44
CA THR A 126 -21.18 -18.97 13.38
C THR A 126 -21.63 -17.84 14.31
N GLY A 127 -22.81 -17.28 14.05
CA GLY A 127 -23.33 -16.15 14.81
C GLY A 127 -23.26 -16.45 16.31
N ALA A 128 -22.73 -15.49 17.06
CA ALA A 128 -22.99 -15.32 18.47
C ALA A 128 -23.91 -14.10 18.61
#